data_AF-A0A8I1RY28-F1
#
_entry.id   AF-A0A8I1RY28-F1
#
_cell.length_a   1.000
_cell.length_b   1.000
_cell.length_c   1.000
_cell.angle_alpha   90.00
_cell.angle_beta   90.00
_cell.angle_gamma   90.00
#
_symmetry.space_group_name_H-M   'P 1'
#
loop_
_entity.id
_entity.type
_entity.pdbx_description
1 polymer ?
#
loop_
_entity_poly.entity_id
_entity_poly.type
_entity_poly.pdbx_seq_one_letter_code
_entity_poly.pdbx_strand_id
1 'polypeptide(L)'
;MTKLADATQVFLARRAPQALAFWCEAGSGALPDILAACDTLYCLKLIGRMDLVAPDAAMRFSEMLNRCRLAGGIGRGDGPALSVHRTAYALAAMNLLAAAGTAVHGDAVRPAGWQLGEILDCSARARWPWYLAHHAWRIGHWIGGTPSILLSLWRHVPELAEYNRLPEASAVLRNSDSLIDARTGLLRTYRLDALQKAFRALYSVRHDPDAGDVGGIAHLHWCNYAVDRMPYKSAPALFDRTWNLLQRRPFMESVPYCLDFDVVQIARTAIPDGDARGAALNARFDDYAGAILDFYETGLDDTYTLHKLPGGLATLHECAIASGRTRVPGLDVPPVDIAKEAHWI
;
A
#
# COMPACT_ATOMS: atom_id res chain seq x y z
N MET A 1 20.73 23.32 -0.15
CA MET A 1 19.43 22.60 -0.04
C MET A 1 19.64 21.43 0.88
N THR A 2 18.84 21.30 1.95
CA THR A 2 18.82 20.10 2.79
C THR A 2 18.41 18.92 1.91
N LYS A 3 19.13 17.78 1.97
CA LYS A 3 18.74 16.60 1.19
C LYS A 3 17.35 16.13 1.66
N LEU A 4 16.48 15.71 0.74
CA LEU A 4 15.10 15.33 1.08
C LEU A 4 15.06 14.29 2.20
N ALA A 5 15.99 13.33 2.21
CA ALA A 5 16.13 12.34 3.28
C ALA A 5 16.27 12.98 4.67
N ASP A 6 17.08 14.03 4.81
CA ASP A 6 17.29 14.72 6.09
C ASP A 6 16.03 15.52 6.47
N ALA A 7 15.36 16.17 5.51
CA ALA A 7 14.10 16.87 5.74
C ALA A 7 12.99 15.90 6.19
N THR A 8 12.90 14.72 5.58
CA THR A 8 12.00 13.63 6.01
C THR A 8 12.30 13.21 7.45
N GLN A 9 13.57 13.03 7.83
CA GLN A 9 13.92 12.66 9.21
C GLN A 9 13.54 13.74 10.22
N VAL A 10 13.79 15.02 9.91
CA VAL A 10 13.36 16.15 10.75
C VAL A 10 11.84 16.16 10.90
N PHE A 11 11.11 15.90 9.80
CA PHE A 11 9.66 15.80 9.84
C PHE A 11 9.18 14.63 10.72
N LEU A 12 9.78 13.43 10.59
CA LEU A 12 9.47 12.28 11.43
C LEU A 12 9.73 12.57 12.91
N ALA A 13 10.86 13.20 13.24
CA ALA A 13 11.19 13.58 14.61
C ALA A 13 10.18 14.56 15.20
N ARG A 14 9.64 15.49 14.39
CA ARG A 14 8.60 16.44 14.82
C ARG A 14 7.22 15.80 14.94
N ARG A 15 6.82 14.98 13.96
CA ARG A 15 5.43 14.50 13.79
C ARG A 15 5.16 13.13 14.39
N ALA A 16 6.19 12.33 14.56
CA ALA A 16 6.09 10.95 15.05
C ALA A 16 7.27 10.58 15.97
N PRO A 17 7.64 11.40 16.98
CA PRO A 17 8.83 11.17 17.80
C PRO A 17 8.83 9.79 18.47
N GLN A 18 7.67 9.33 18.96
CA GLN A 18 7.51 7.99 19.55
C GLN A 18 7.77 6.88 18.53
N ALA A 19 7.29 7.01 17.30
CA ALA A 19 7.49 5.99 16.27
C ALA A 19 8.94 5.99 15.76
N LEU A 20 9.57 7.17 15.64
CA LEU A 20 10.98 7.27 15.25
C LEU A 20 11.89 6.68 16.32
N ALA A 21 11.68 7.02 17.60
CA ALA A 21 12.41 6.44 18.72
C ALA A 21 12.20 4.92 18.81
N PHE A 22 10.96 4.45 18.62
CA PHE A 22 10.64 3.03 18.59
C PHE A 22 11.44 2.25 17.54
N TRP A 23 11.75 2.84 16.38
CA TRP A 23 12.56 2.17 15.36
C TRP A 23 14.06 2.37 15.54
N CYS A 24 14.52 3.55 15.97
CA CYS A 24 15.93 3.92 15.88
C CYS A 24 16.72 3.74 17.18
N GLU A 25 16.06 3.64 18.33
CA GLU A 25 16.72 3.53 19.63
C GLU A 25 16.71 2.08 20.13
N ALA A 26 17.89 1.53 20.45
CA ALA A 26 17.99 0.20 21.07
C ALA A 26 17.38 0.23 22.48
N GLY A 27 16.60 -0.81 22.84
CA GLY A 27 15.86 -0.84 24.11
C GLY A 27 14.80 0.25 24.32
N SER A 28 14.32 0.91 23.26
CA SER A 28 13.31 1.97 23.36
C SER A 28 12.04 1.51 24.07
N GLY A 29 11.61 2.28 25.06
CA GLY A 29 10.31 2.12 25.72
C GLY A 29 9.16 2.84 25.02
N ALA A 30 9.38 3.39 23.83
CA ALA A 30 8.35 4.12 23.09
C ALA A 30 7.18 3.22 22.68
N LEU A 31 5.96 3.77 22.73
CA LEU A 31 4.72 3.04 22.44
C LEU A 31 3.89 3.79 21.39
N PRO A 32 4.33 3.80 20.11
CA PRO A 32 3.57 4.44 19.04
C PRO A 32 2.24 3.73 18.76
N ASP A 33 1.32 4.38 18.05
CA ASP A 33 0.24 3.66 17.35
C ASP A 33 0.83 2.82 16.21
N ILE A 34 0.19 1.69 15.87
CA ILE A 34 0.68 0.77 14.83
C ILE A 34 0.81 1.49 13.48
N LEU A 35 -0.14 2.35 13.13
CA LEU A 35 -0.09 3.05 11.85
C LEU A 35 1.13 3.97 11.79
N ALA A 36 1.38 4.72 12.87
CA ALA A 36 2.55 5.59 12.95
C ALA A 36 3.87 4.81 12.93
N ALA A 37 3.91 3.64 13.58
CA ALA A 37 5.06 2.74 13.50
C ALA A 37 5.29 2.27 12.05
N CYS A 38 4.24 1.81 11.36
CA CYS A 38 4.35 1.39 9.96
C CYS A 38 4.77 2.54 9.05
N ASP A 39 4.06 3.68 9.07
CA ASP A 39 4.35 4.85 8.24
C ASP A 39 5.82 5.28 8.39
N THR A 40 6.34 5.28 9.63
CA THR A 40 7.73 5.65 9.92
C THR A 40 8.72 4.67 9.31
N LEU A 41 8.49 3.36 9.44
CA LEU A 41 9.36 2.35 8.83
C LEU A 41 9.36 2.43 7.30
N TYR A 42 8.18 2.63 6.68
CA TYR A 42 8.08 2.84 5.24
C TYR A 42 8.87 4.08 4.81
N CYS A 43 8.75 5.18 5.55
CA CYS A 43 9.55 6.38 5.27
C CYS A 43 11.04 6.07 5.36
N LEU A 44 11.52 5.40 6.42
CA LEU A 44 12.92 5.00 6.56
C LEU A 44 13.40 4.13 5.40
N LYS A 45 12.58 3.16 4.96
CA LYS A 45 12.87 2.33 3.80
C LYS A 45 13.02 3.15 2.53
N LEU A 46 12.05 4.03 2.24
CA LEU A 46 11.99 4.81 1.01
C LEU A 46 13.13 5.84 0.96
N ILE A 47 13.47 6.49 2.08
CA ILE A 47 14.64 7.41 2.10
C ILE A 47 15.99 6.69 2.19
N GLY A 48 16.02 5.34 2.15
CA GLY A 48 17.23 4.53 2.21
C GLY A 48 17.97 4.59 3.54
N ARG A 49 17.23 4.74 4.65
CA ARG A 49 17.77 4.87 6.02
C ARG A 49 17.38 3.71 6.94
N MET A 50 17.28 2.52 6.36
CA MET A 50 17.07 1.28 7.13
C MET A 50 18.26 0.93 8.03
N ASP A 51 19.44 1.49 7.77
CA ASP A 51 20.63 1.39 8.63
C ASP A 51 20.41 1.98 10.04
N LEU A 52 19.42 2.86 10.18
CA LEU A 52 19.04 3.43 11.48
C LEU A 52 18.16 2.51 12.32
N VAL A 53 17.58 1.45 11.74
CA VAL A 53 16.68 0.56 12.47
C VAL A 53 17.49 -0.22 13.52
N ALA A 54 17.09 -0.08 14.78
CA ALA A 54 17.76 -0.73 15.89
C ALA A 54 17.68 -2.27 15.76
N PRO A 55 18.73 -3.01 16.15
CA PRO A 55 18.77 -4.47 15.99
C PRO A 55 17.61 -5.22 16.67
N ASP A 56 17.07 -4.68 17.77
CA ASP A 56 15.97 -5.27 18.53
C ASP A 56 14.57 -4.78 18.10
N ALA A 57 14.48 -3.84 17.16
CA ALA A 57 13.21 -3.22 16.79
C ALA A 57 12.21 -4.19 16.16
N ALA A 58 12.68 -5.17 15.36
CA ALA A 58 11.81 -6.20 14.77
C ALA A 58 11.15 -7.09 15.84
N MET A 59 11.88 -7.43 16.90
CA MET A 59 11.35 -8.17 18.04
C MET A 59 10.28 -7.34 18.76
N ARG A 60 10.58 -6.07 19.08
CA ARG A 60 9.60 -5.16 19.70
C ARG A 60 8.35 -4.97 18.85
N PHE A 61 8.49 -4.88 17.53
CA PHE A 61 7.36 -4.75 16.62
C PHE A 61 6.52 -6.04 16.60
N SER A 62 7.17 -7.21 16.60
CA SER A 62 6.47 -8.49 16.71
C SER A 62 5.70 -8.62 18.02
N GLU A 63 6.27 -8.18 19.14
CA GLU A 63 5.57 -8.10 20.43
C GLU A 63 4.38 -7.14 20.42
N MET A 64 4.53 -5.97 19.76
CA MET A 64 3.46 -5.00 19.59
C MET A 64 2.29 -5.62 18.80
N LEU A 65 2.58 -6.29 17.68
CA LEU A 65 1.56 -6.96 16.88
C LEU A 65 0.89 -8.11 17.62
N ASN A 66 1.64 -8.84 18.45
CA ASN A 66 1.11 -9.92 19.29
C ASN A 66 0.07 -9.46 20.30
N ARG A 67 0.11 -8.20 20.73
CA ARG A 67 -0.89 -7.62 21.65
C ARG A 67 -2.19 -7.26 20.93
N CYS A 68 -2.20 -7.22 19.59
CA CYS A 68 -3.35 -6.81 18.81
C CYS A 68 -4.18 -7.99 18.30
N ARG A 69 -5.46 -7.72 18.06
CA ARG A 69 -6.35 -8.64 17.34
C ARG A 69 -6.27 -8.36 15.85
N LEU A 70 -5.31 -9.00 15.19
CA LEU A 70 -5.15 -8.93 13.74
C LEU A 70 -6.34 -9.56 13.00
N ALA A 71 -6.72 -8.97 11.86
CA ALA A 71 -7.87 -9.41 11.06
C ALA A 71 -7.76 -10.88 10.62
N GLY A 72 -8.87 -11.62 10.61
CA GLY A 72 -8.86 -13.06 10.29
C GLY A 72 -8.45 -13.93 11.47
N GLY A 73 -8.43 -13.36 12.68
CA GLY A 73 -8.00 -14.06 13.89
C GLY A 73 -6.54 -14.52 13.82
N ILE A 74 -5.64 -13.66 13.36
CA ILE A 74 -4.20 -13.97 13.20
C ILE A 74 -3.42 -13.65 14.47
N GLY A 75 -3.85 -12.64 15.23
CA GLY A 75 -3.15 -12.14 16.41
C GLY A 75 -3.44 -12.94 17.68
N ARG A 76 -2.49 -12.94 18.62
CA ARG A 76 -2.56 -13.62 19.93
C ARG A 76 -3.22 -12.79 21.04
N GLY A 77 -3.43 -11.49 20.83
CA GLY A 77 -3.73 -10.56 21.92
C GLY A 77 -5.21 -10.26 22.12
N ASP A 78 -5.55 -9.81 23.31
CA ASP A 78 -6.87 -9.27 23.69
C ASP A 78 -6.97 -7.74 23.48
N GLY A 79 -5.96 -7.14 22.83
CA GLY A 79 -5.92 -5.70 22.54
C GLY A 79 -6.83 -5.29 21.37
N PRO A 80 -6.60 -4.10 20.79
CA PRO A 80 -7.49 -3.53 19.79
C PRO A 80 -7.57 -4.42 18.53
N ALA A 81 -8.78 -4.51 17.98
CA ALA A 81 -9.02 -5.16 16.69
C ALA A 81 -8.52 -4.28 15.55
N LEU A 82 -7.62 -4.81 14.73
CA LEU A 82 -7.15 -4.15 13.53
C LEU A 82 -8.04 -4.49 12.35
N SER A 83 -8.24 -3.51 11.47
CA SER A 83 -8.88 -3.73 10.17
C SER A 83 -7.99 -4.59 9.27
N VAL A 84 -8.56 -5.09 8.17
CA VAL A 84 -7.82 -5.79 7.11
C VAL A 84 -6.68 -4.90 6.58
N HIS A 85 -6.96 -3.62 6.32
CA HIS A 85 -5.94 -2.66 5.88
C HIS A 85 -4.76 -2.57 6.86
N ARG A 86 -5.02 -2.31 8.14
CA ARG A 86 -3.95 -2.14 9.14
C ARG A 86 -3.18 -3.43 9.38
N THR A 87 -3.86 -4.58 9.30
CA THR A 87 -3.22 -5.89 9.40
C THR A 87 -2.29 -6.14 8.20
N ALA A 88 -2.78 -5.90 6.97
CA ALA A 88 -1.97 -5.99 5.76
C ALA A 88 -0.75 -5.06 5.82
N TYR A 89 -0.95 -3.82 6.26
CA TYR A 89 0.11 -2.82 6.35
C TYR A 89 1.18 -3.18 7.39
N ALA A 90 0.79 -3.72 8.54
CA ALA A 90 1.71 -4.20 9.57
C ALA A 90 2.51 -5.43 9.12
N LEU A 91 1.88 -6.40 8.46
CA LEU A 91 2.59 -7.56 7.89
C LEU A 91 3.52 -7.15 6.74
N ALA A 92 3.15 -6.11 6.00
CA ALA A 92 4.01 -5.53 4.97
C ALA A 92 5.23 -4.80 5.54
N ALA A 93 5.10 -4.14 6.70
CA ALA A 93 6.25 -3.63 7.46
C ALA A 93 7.21 -4.77 7.89
N MET A 94 6.67 -5.94 8.28
CA MET A 94 7.48 -7.15 8.53
C MET A 94 8.21 -7.64 7.26
N ASN A 95 7.56 -7.59 6.08
CA ASN A 95 8.20 -7.92 4.81
C ASN A 95 9.42 -7.01 4.51
N LEU A 96 9.32 -5.71 4.82
CA LEU A 96 10.42 -4.75 4.66
C LEU A 96 11.61 -5.03 5.58
N LEU A 97 11.34 -5.37 6.85
CA LEU A 97 12.37 -5.78 7.79
C LEU A 97 13.10 -7.05 7.32
N ALA A 98 12.35 -8.06 6.86
CA ALA A 98 12.92 -9.30 6.35
C ALA A 98 13.77 -9.05 5.08
N ALA A 99 13.31 -8.19 4.18
CA ALA A 99 14.06 -7.82 2.97
C ALA A 99 15.35 -7.01 3.29
N ALA A 100 15.39 -6.30 4.42
CA ALA A 100 16.59 -5.65 4.94
C ALA A 100 17.56 -6.62 5.66
N GLY A 101 17.24 -7.92 5.71
CA GLY A 101 18.08 -8.94 6.37
C GLY A 101 17.85 -9.07 7.87
N THR A 102 16.84 -8.40 8.43
CA THR A 102 16.47 -8.56 9.84
C THR A 102 15.71 -9.87 10.02
N ALA A 103 16.08 -10.65 11.04
CA ALA A 103 15.34 -11.85 11.40
C ALA A 103 13.95 -11.45 11.88
N VAL A 104 12.95 -11.71 11.05
CA VAL A 104 11.54 -11.53 11.39
C VAL A 104 10.94 -12.92 11.55
N HIS A 105 10.69 -13.31 12.79
CA HIS A 105 10.04 -14.59 13.07
C HIS A 105 8.52 -14.45 13.06
N GLY A 106 7.84 -15.57 12.79
CA GLY A 106 6.37 -15.71 12.88
C GLY A 106 5.76 -15.50 14.26
N ASP A 107 6.53 -14.98 15.23
CA ASP A 107 6.13 -14.84 16.62
C ASP A 107 4.90 -13.95 16.77
N ALA A 108 4.72 -12.97 15.87
CA ALA A 108 3.56 -12.08 15.80
C ALA A 108 2.23 -12.80 15.47
N VAL A 109 2.28 -14.06 15.03
CA VAL A 109 1.15 -14.82 14.51
C VAL A 109 0.84 -16.01 15.43
N ARG A 110 -0.45 -16.29 15.63
CA ARG A 110 -0.89 -17.45 16.43
C ARG A 110 -0.91 -18.74 15.61
N PRO A 111 -0.50 -19.90 16.19
CA PRO A 111 -0.57 -21.17 15.47
C PRO A 111 -2.00 -21.66 15.21
N ALA A 112 -2.95 -21.36 16.11
CA ALA A 112 -4.31 -21.89 16.08
C ALA A 112 -5.37 -20.81 16.37
N GLY A 113 -6.62 -21.05 15.96
CA GLY A 113 -7.75 -20.14 16.21
C GLY A 113 -8.07 -19.18 15.06
N TRP A 114 -7.46 -19.38 13.89
CA TRP A 114 -7.71 -18.59 12.69
C TRP A 114 -9.19 -18.58 12.30
N GLN A 115 -9.68 -17.41 11.90
CA GLN A 115 -11.07 -17.19 11.52
C GLN A 115 -11.12 -16.68 10.08
N LEU A 116 -10.69 -17.53 9.13
CA LEU A 116 -10.69 -17.23 7.69
C LEU A 116 -12.03 -16.64 7.20
N GLY A 117 -13.16 -17.13 7.74
CA GLY A 117 -14.49 -16.62 7.41
C GLY A 117 -14.75 -15.15 7.77
N GLU A 118 -13.89 -14.52 8.60
CA GLU A 118 -13.94 -13.08 8.87
C GLU A 118 -13.43 -12.26 7.68
N ILE A 119 -12.48 -12.78 6.91
CA ILE A 119 -11.79 -12.05 5.82
C ILE A 119 -12.06 -12.65 4.43
N LEU A 120 -12.59 -13.87 4.33
CA LEU A 120 -12.97 -14.54 3.10
C LEU A 120 -14.43 -15.03 3.12
N ASP A 121 -15.06 -15.05 1.95
CA ASP A 121 -16.35 -15.71 1.72
C ASP A 121 -16.17 -17.20 1.35
N CYS A 122 -17.28 -17.93 1.16
CA CYS A 122 -17.27 -19.35 0.80
C CYS A 122 -16.67 -19.64 -0.60
N SER A 123 -16.50 -18.62 -1.43
CA SER A 123 -15.84 -18.72 -2.75
C SER A 123 -14.38 -18.27 -2.66
N ALA A 124 -13.81 -18.15 -1.46
CA ALA A 124 -12.47 -17.63 -1.22
C ALA A 124 -12.22 -16.27 -1.89
N ARG A 125 -13.22 -15.38 -1.89
CA ARG A 125 -13.06 -13.96 -2.20
C ARG A 125 -12.97 -13.16 -0.91
N ALA A 126 -12.30 -12.02 -0.96
CA ALA A 126 -12.27 -11.11 0.18
C ALA A 126 -13.68 -10.77 0.67
N ARG A 127 -13.87 -10.69 1.98
CA ARG A 127 -15.12 -10.30 2.62
C ARG A 127 -15.04 -8.84 3.06
N TRP A 128 -16.04 -8.04 2.72
CA TRP A 128 -16.14 -6.63 3.12
C TRP A 128 -17.57 -6.28 3.59
N PRO A 129 -17.74 -5.16 4.31
CA PRO A 129 -19.07 -4.68 4.69
C PRO A 129 -19.88 -4.26 3.45
N TRP A 130 -21.00 -4.94 3.18
CA TRP A 130 -21.77 -4.76 1.94
C TRP A 130 -22.28 -3.32 1.73
N TYR A 131 -22.55 -2.57 2.80
CA TYR A 131 -23.02 -1.18 2.71
C TYR A 131 -21.95 -0.22 2.18
N LEU A 132 -20.67 -0.63 2.13
CA LEU A 132 -19.58 0.11 1.52
C LEU A 132 -19.35 -0.24 0.05
N ALA A 133 -20.15 -1.15 -0.54
CA ALA A 133 -19.92 -1.67 -1.89
C ALA A 133 -19.90 -0.61 -3.00
N HIS A 134 -20.35 0.61 -2.72
CA HIS A 134 -20.33 1.75 -3.64
C HIS A 134 -19.03 2.57 -3.61
N HIS A 135 -18.23 2.41 -2.55
CA HIS A 135 -17.01 3.18 -2.30
C HIS A 135 -15.78 2.33 -2.64
N ALA A 136 -15.45 2.24 -3.93
CA ALA A 136 -14.37 1.42 -4.49
C ALA A 136 -13.04 1.56 -3.72
N TRP A 137 -12.61 2.78 -3.45
CA TRP A 137 -11.37 3.02 -2.68
C TRP A 137 -11.35 2.31 -1.32
N ARG A 138 -12.43 2.46 -0.53
CA ARG A 138 -12.55 1.80 0.78
C ARG A 138 -12.54 0.30 0.63
N ILE A 139 -13.40 -0.27 -0.21
CA ILE A 139 -13.51 -1.73 -0.36
C ILE A 139 -12.23 -2.36 -0.91
N GLY A 140 -11.44 -1.60 -1.70
CA GLY A 140 -10.15 -2.02 -2.21
C GLY A 140 -9.21 -2.46 -1.09
N HIS A 141 -9.28 -1.83 0.09
CA HIS A 141 -8.50 -2.25 1.25
C HIS A 141 -8.84 -3.64 1.77
N TRP A 142 -10.06 -4.14 1.57
CA TRP A 142 -10.39 -5.53 1.87
C TRP A 142 -10.00 -6.45 0.72
N ILE A 143 -10.34 -6.05 -0.51
CA ILE A 143 -10.13 -6.87 -1.72
C ILE A 143 -8.65 -7.11 -2.00
N GLY A 144 -7.81 -6.10 -1.85
CA GLY A 144 -6.36 -6.22 -1.94
C GLY A 144 -5.69 -6.59 -0.60
N GLY A 145 -6.22 -6.13 0.53
CA GLY A 145 -5.59 -6.37 1.83
C GLY A 145 -5.64 -7.85 2.24
N THR A 146 -6.72 -8.55 1.94
CA THR A 146 -6.83 -10.00 2.22
C THR A 146 -5.75 -10.82 1.49
N PRO A 147 -5.54 -10.71 0.16
CA PRO A 147 -4.45 -11.42 -0.50
C PRO A 147 -3.06 -10.96 -0.03
N SER A 148 -2.86 -9.68 0.31
CA SER A 148 -1.61 -9.19 0.94
C SER A 148 -1.30 -9.90 2.27
N ILE A 149 -2.30 -10.04 3.14
CA ILE A 149 -2.19 -10.79 4.39
C ILE A 149 -1.75 -12.23 4.09
N LEU A 150 -2.46 -12.92 3.19
CA LEU A 150 -2.13 -14.30 2.82
C LEU A 150 -0.72 -14.43 2.25
N LEU A 151 -0.28 -13.50 1.38
CA LEU A 151 1.08 -13.48 0.84
C LEU A 151 2.13 -13.39 1.94
N SER A 152 1.93 -12.49 2.89
CA SER A 152 2.87 -12.27 3.99
C SER A 152 2.94 -13.49 4.92
N LEU A 153 1.82 -14.16 5.15
CA LEU A 153 1.76 -15.37 5.97
C LEU A 153 2.45 -16.55 5.30
N TRP A 154 2.19 -16.78 4.01
CA TRP A 154 2.88 -17.81 3.23
C TRP A 154 4.39 -17.54 3.13
N ARG A 155 4.82 -16.28 3.21
CA ARG A 155 6.24 -15.89 3.22
C ARG A 155 6.93 -16.17 4.56
N HIS A 156 6.29 -15.83 5.68
CA HIS A 156 6.95 -15.85 7.00
C HIS A 156 6.63 -17.08 7.86
N VAL A 157 5.49 -17.72 7.62
CA VAL A 157 5.00 -18.85 8.43
C VAL A 157 4.31 -19.92 7.56
N PRO A 158 4.98 -20.46 6.52
CA PRO A 158 4.35 -21.40 5.58
C PRO A 158 3.80 -22.64 6.27
N GLU A 159 4.51 -23.22 7.24
CA GLU A 159 4.04 -24.34 8.05
C GLU A 159 2.72 -24.04 8.81
N LEU A 160 2.53 -22.82 9.30
CA LEU A 160 1.26 -22.42 9.93
C LEU A 160 0.16 -22.23 8.87
N ALA A 161 0.51 -21.69 7.71
CA ALA A 161 -0.42 -21.53 6.61
C ALA A 161 -0.95 -22.89 6.12
N GLU A 162 -0.05 -23.88 5.98
CA GLU A 162 -0.39 -25.27 5.64
C GLU A 162 -1.25 -25.93 6.71
N TYR A 163 -0.84 -25.84 7.99
CA TYR A 163 -1.58 -26.41 9.12
C TYR A 163 -3.02 -25.87 9.19
N ASN A 164 -3.20 -24.57 8.97
CA ASN A 164 -4.51 -23.92 8.98
C ASN A 164 -5.24 -24.00 7.63
N ARG A 165 -4.67 -24.68 6.63
CA ARG A 165 -5.22 -24.82 5.26
C ARG A 165 -5.60 -23.47 4.65
N LEU A 166 -4.76 -22.46 4.86
CA LEU A 166 -4.97 -21.15 4.26
C LEU A 166 -4.91 -21.28 2.74
N PRO A 167 -5.81 -20.66 1.98
CA PRO A 167 -5.70 -20.65 0.53
C PRO A 167 -4.43 -19.89 0.12
N GLU A 168 -3.83 -20.29 -0.99
CA GLU A 168 -2.81 -19.46 -1.62
C GLU A 168 -3.41 -18.11 -2.03
N ALA A 169 -2.63 -17.05 -1.89
CA ALA A 169 -3.06 -15.72 -2.33
C ALA A 169 -3.40 -15.70 -3.84
N SER A 170 -2.71 -16.49 -4.66
CA SER A 170 -2.97 -16.63 -6.10
C SER A 170 -4.42 -17.06 -6.40
N ALA A 171 -4.99 -17.95 -5.57
CA ALA A 171 -6.36 -18.41 -5.71
C ALA A 171 -7.37 -17.31 -5.35
N VAL A 172 -7.12 -16.57 -4.26
CA VAL A 172 -7.96 -15.44 -3.84
C VAL A 172 -7.96 -14.32 -4.88
N LEU A 173 -6.80 -14.03 -5.47
CA LEU A 173 -6.67 -13.07 -6.57
C LEU A 173 -7.48 -13.50 -7.80
N ARG A 174 -7.37 -14.77 -8.24
CA ARG A 174 -8.19 -15.31 -9.34
C ARG A 174 -9.68 -15.20 -9.07
N ASN A 175 -10.13 -15.53 -7.86
CA ASN A 175 -11.54 -15.44 -7.50
C ASN A 175 -12.04 -13.98 -7.49
N SER A 176 -11.15 -13.02 -7.20
CA SER A 176 -11.44 -11.58 -7.20
C SER A 176 -11.61 -11.00 -8.60
N ASP A 177 -11.15 -11.67 -9.67
CA ASP A 177 -11.39 -11.23 -11.05
C ASP A 177 -12.88 -11.13 -11.40
N SER A 178 -13.73 -11.92 -10.74
CA SER A 178 -15.19 -11.87 -10.90
C SER A 178 -15.77 -10.51 -10.48
N LEU A 179 -15.03 -9.73 -9.70
CA LEU A 179 -15.39 -8.39 -9.24
C LEU A 179 -14.95 -7.29 -10.21
N ILE A 180 -14.23 -7.61 -11.28
CA ILE A 180 -13.70 -6.63 -12.24
C ILE A 180 -14.62 -6.54 -13.46
N ASP A 181 -15.10 -5.35 -13.76
CA ASP A 181 -15.91 -5.08 -14.95
C ASP A 181 -15.02 -5.14 -16.21
N ALA A 182 -15.37 -6.05 -17.13
CA ALA A 182 -14.57 -6.34 -18.32
C ALA A 182 -14.44 -5.16 -19.30
N ARG A 183 -15.32 -4.15 -19.21
CA ARG A 183 -15.28 -2.98 -20.10
C ARG A 183 -14.41 -1.86 -19.55
N THR A 184 -14.18 -1.84 -18.24
CA THR A 184 -13.53 -0.71 -17.58
C THR A 184 -12.25 -1.09 -16.84
N GLY A 185 -12.08 -2.36 -16.47
CA GLY A 185 -11.00 -2.80 -15.59
C GLY A 185 -11.18 -2.37 -14.13
N LEU A 186 -12.29 -1.74 -13.77
CA LEU A 186 -12.56 -1.26 -12.41
C LEU A 186 -13.37 -2.28 -11.59
N LEU A 187 -13.34 -2.12 -10.26
CA LEU A 187 -14.17 -2.91 -9.36
C LEU A 187 -15.66 -2.62 -9.56
N ARG A 188 -16.45 -3.68 -9.67
CA ARG A 188 -17.91 -3.68 -9.72
C ARG A 188 -18.46 -4.56 -8.61
N THR A 189 -18.51 -3.98 -7.42
CA THR A 189 -19.00 -4.63 -6.19
C THR A 189 -20.41 -4.21 -5.81
N TYR A 190 -20.90 -3.10 -6.35
CA TYR A 190 -22.25 -2.62 -6.15
C TYR A 190 -23.25 -3.43 -6.98
N ARG A 191 -24.45 -3.62 -6.42
CA ARG A 191 -25.54 -4.35 -7.10
C ARG A 191 -26.40 -3.48 -8.01
N LEU A 192 -26.54 -2.19 -7.67
CA LEU A 192 -27.47 -1.28 -8.33
C LEU A 192 -26.73 -0.09 -8.94
N ASP A 193 -26.75 0.00 -10.27
CA ASP A 193 -26.07 1.06 -11.03
C ASP A 193 -26.64 2.46 -10.70
N ALA A 194 -27.95 2.56 -10.45
CA ALA A 194 -28.59 3.82 -10.08
C ALA A 194 -28.06 4.36 -8.74
N LEU A 195 -27.87 3.48 -7.76
CA LEU A 195 -27.31 3.85 -6.46
C LEU A 195 -25.83 4.22 -6.59
N GLN A 196 -25.08 3.53 -7.46
CA GLN A 196 -23.70 3.93 -7.75
C GLN A 196 -23.62 5.33 -8.38
N LYS A 197 -24.51 5.64 -9.32
CA LYS A 197 -24.56 6.98 -9.94
C LYS A 197 -24.87 8.05 -8.90
N ALA A 198 -25.84 7.82 -8.02
CA ALA A 198 -26.17 8.74 -6.93
C ALA A 198 -25.00 8.93 -5.96
N PHE A 199 -24.35 7.83 -5.55
CA PHE A 199 -23.16 7.88 -4.71
C PHE A 199 -22.05 8.70 -5.37
N ARG A 200 -21.73 8.42 -6.64
CA ARG A 200 -20.68 9.15 -7.37
C ARG A 200 -20.99 10.63 -7.50
N ALA A 201 -22.25 11.01 -7.73
CA ALA A 201 -22.66 12.41 -7.76
C ALA A 201 -22.42 13.10 -6.39
N LEU A 202 -22.84 12.48 -5.29
CA LEU A 202 -22.60 13.02 -3.95
C LEU A 202 -21.11 13.05 -3.58
N TYR A 203 -20.36 12.00 -3.96
CA TYR A 203 -18.94 11.89 -3.70
C TYR A 203 -18.15 12.98 -4.45
N SER A 204 -18.56 13.30 -5.68
CA SER A 204 -17.96 14.35 -6.53
C SER A 204 -18.00 15.76 -5.95
N VAL A 205 -18.83 16.01 -4.93
CA VAL A 205 -18.86 17.30 -4.21
C VAL A 205 -17.56 17.57 -3.46
N ARG A 206 -16.85 16.53 -3.01
CA ARG A 206 -15.65 16.66 -2.17
C ARG A 206 -14.44 15.88 -2.69
N HIS A 207 -14.68 14.80 -3.42
CA HIS A 207 -13.64 13.87 -3.84
C HIS A 207 -13.81 13.54 -5.31
N ASP A 208 -12.74 13.14 -5.98
CA ASP A 208 -12.86 12.64 -7.33
C ASP A 208 -13.28 11.16 -7.34
N PRO A 209 -14.48 10.82 -7.87
CA PRO A 209 -14.91 9.43 -7.95
C PRO A 209 -14.05 8.59 -8.92
N ASP A 210 -13.44 9.18 -9.94
CA ASP A 210 -12.63 8.40 -10.90
C ASP A 210 -11.29 7.98 -10.29
N ALA A 211 -10.60 8.90 -9.61
CA ALA A 211 -9.41 8.56 -8.84
C ALA A 211 -9.75 7.58 -7.71
N GLY A 212 -10.87 7.75 -7.00
CA GLY A 212 -11.32 6.79 -5.99
C GLY A 212 -11.58 5.37 -6.55
N ASP A 213 -12.08 5.24 -7.77
CA ASP A 213 -12.28 3.94 -8.41
C ASP A 213 -10.96 3.30 -8.84
N VAL A 214 -10.02 4.09 -9.38
CA VAL A 214 -8.67 3.62 -9.75
C VAL A 214 -7.86 3.22 -8.51
N GLY A 215 -7.87 4.02 -7.45
CA GLY A 215 -7.23 3.66 -6.19
C GLY A 215 -7.84 2.41 -5.54
N GLY A 216 -9.15 2.22 -5.69
CA GLY A 216 -9.82 1.00 -5.22
C GLY A 216 -9.30 -0.28 -5.88
N ILE A 217 -9.09 -0.26 -7.21
CA ILE A 217 -8.55 -1.42 -7.93
C ILE A 217 -7.03 -1.56 -7.77
N ALA A 218 -6.29 -0.46 -7.55
CA ALA A 218 -4.84 -0.47 -7.34
C ALA A 218 -4.41 -1.43 -6.24
N HIS A 219 -5.12 -1.42 -5.11
CA HIS A 219 -4.91 -2.34 -4.00
C HIS A 219 -4.89 -3.83 -4.41
N LEU A 220 -5.79 -4.25 -5.31
CA LEU A 220 -5.81 -5.62 -5.83
C LEU A 220 -4.66 -5.87 -6.80
N HIS A 221 -4.33 -4.87 -7.61
CA HIS A 221 -3.30 -4.97 -8.64
C HIS A 221 -1.87 -4.88 -8.12
N TRP A 222 -1.62 -4.26 -6.96
CA TRP A 222 -0.37 -4.40 -6.23
C TRP A 222 -0.06 -5.86 -5.92
N CYS A 223 -1.04 -6.59 -5.38
CA CYS A 223 -0.85 -8.00 -5.08
C CYS A 223 -0.72 -8.84 -6.34
N ASN A 224 -1.49 -8.56 -7.41
CA ASN A 224 -1.29 -9.25 -8.70
C ASN A 224 0.13 -9.01 -9.24
N TYR A 225 0.62 -7.78 -9.17
CA TYR A 225 1.97 -7.42 -9.61
C TYR A 225 3.05 -8.09 -8.76
N ALA A 226 2.86 -8.13 -7.44
CA ALA A 226 3.79 -8.77 -6.51
C ALA A 226 3.97 -10.27 -6.78
N VAL A 227 2.95 -10.94 -7.34
CA VAL A 227 3.01 -12.36 -7.72
C VAL A 227 3.15 -12.61 -9.22
N ASP A 228 3.57 -11.58 -9.96
CA ASP A 228 3.78 -11.63 -11.41
C ASP A 228 2.54 -12.11 -12.21
N ARG A 229 1.34 -11.81 -11.70
CA ARG A 229 0.05 -12.07 -12.36
C ARG A 229 -0.35 -10.90 -13.27
N MET A 230 0.40 -10.79 -14.36
CA MET A 230 0.21 -9.81 -15.45
C MET A 230 -0.06 -10.53 -16.78
N PRO A 231 -0.78 -9.92 -17.74
CA PRO A 231 -1.44 -8.61 -17.67
C PRO A 231 -2.70 -8.65 -16.78
N TYR A 232 -3.10 -7.48 -16.28
CA TYR A 232 -4.36 -7.34 -15.53
C TYR A 232 -5.59 -7.62 -16.40
N LYS A 233 -6.68 -8.06 -15.77
CA LYS A 233 -7.97 -8.21 -16.44
C LYS A 233 -8.45 -6.85 -16.97
N SER A 234 -8.60 -6.75 -18.29
CA SER A 234 -8.97 -5.50 -18.98
C SER A 234 -7.93 -4.38 -18.86
N ALA A 235 -6.64 -4.73 -18.82
CA ALA A 235 -5.52 -3.78 -18.71
C ALA A 235 -5.61 -2.58 -19.67
N PRO A 236 -5.95 -2.71 -20.97
CA PRO A 236 -6.05 -1.54 -21.86
C PRO A 236 -7.09 -0.51 -21.41
N ALA A 237 -8.28 -0.98 -21.01
CA ALA A 237 -9.36 -0.09 -20.55
C ALA A 237 -9.01 0.57 -19.20
N LEU A 238 -8.32 -0.16 -18.32
CA LEU A 238 -7.82 0.39 -17.07
C LEU A 238 -6.75 1.45 -17.36
N PHE A 239 -5.80 1.16 -18.24
CA PHE A 239 -4.74 2.09 -18.63
C PHE A 239 -5.30 3.39 -19.21
N ASP A 240 -6.30 3.33 -20.10
CA ASP A 240 -6.92 4.54 -20.67
C ASP A 240 -7.52 5.46 -19.59
N ARG A 241 -8.13 4.88 -18.55
CA ARG A 241 -8.68 5.65 -17.42
C ARG A 241 -7.57 6.26 -16.58
N THR A 242 -6.57 5.47 -16.25
CA THR A 242 -5.41 5.90 -15.46
C THR A 242 -4.63 6.99 -16.18
N TRP A 243 -4.46 6.87 -17.51
CA TRP A 243 -3.83 7.90 -18.35
C TRP A 243 -4.55 9.25 -18.27
N ASN A 244 -5.89 9.25 -18.31
CA ASN A 244 -6.68 10.47 -18.19
C ASN A 244 -6.52 11.11 -16.81
N LEU A 245 -6.49 10.32 -15.73
CA LEU A 245 -6.21 10.82 -14.39
C LEU A 245 -4.82 11.43 -14.29
N LEU A 246 -3.80 10.79 -14.89
CA LEU A 246 -2.43 11.31 -14.92
C LEU A 246 -2.32 12.68 -15.59
N GLN A 247 -3.26 13.11 -16.42
CA GLN A 247 -3.20 14.46 -17.01
C GLN A 247 -3.46 15.58 -15.99
N ARG A 248 -3.96 15.26 -14.80
CA ARG A 248 -4.13 16.23 -13.71
C ARG A 248 -2.79 16.71 -13.19
N ARG A 249 -2.73 17.99 -12.83
CA ARG A 249 -1.53 18.68 -12.33
C ARG A 249 -1.86 19.46 -11.05
N PRO A 250 -0.93 19.57 -10.08
CA PRO A 250 0.38 18.90 -10.06
C PRO A 250 0.30 17.39 -9.76
N PHE A 251 -0.66 16.98 -8.94
CA PHE A 251 -0.90 15.60 -8.49
C PHE A 251 -2.42 15.32 -8.41
N MET A 252 -2.86 14.15 -7.91
CA MET A 252 -4.28 13.74 -7.93
C MET A 252 -5.15 14.52 -6.95
N GLU A 253 -4.60 14.83 -5.78
CA GLU A 253 -5.29 15.58 -4.71
C GLU A 253 -4.70 16.98 -4.51
N SER A 254 -4.85 17.58 -3.32
CA SER A 254 -4.27 18.88 -2.98
C SER A 254 -2.85 18.80 -2.44
N VAL A 255 -2.37 17.61 -2.09
CA VAL A 255 -1.00 17.33 -1.64
C VAL A 255 -0.60 15.91 -2.06
N PRO A 256 0.71 15.58 -2.14
CA PRO A 256 1.17 14.23 -2.41
C PRO A 256 0.62 13.20 -1.41
N TYR A 257 0.04 12.11 -1.91
CA TYR A 257 -0.60 11.05 -1.13
C TYR A 257 -0.49 9.66 -1.81
N CYS A 258 -0.97 8.59 -1.16
CA CYS A 258 -0.94 7.23 -1.70
C CYS A 258 -1.70 7.10 -3.02
N LEU A 259 -2.75 7.90 -3.23
CA LEU A 259 -3.50 7.90 -4.49
C LEU A 259 -2.64 8.26 -5.71
N ASP A 260 -1.58 9.05 -5.52
CA ASP A 260 -0.62 9.33 -6.59
C ASP A 260 0.15 8.07 -6.97
N PHE A 261 0.59 7.31 -5.97
CA PHE A 261 1.25 6.02 -6.17
C PHE A 261 0.31 5.02 -6.83
N ASP A 262 -0.96 4.92 -6.40
CA ASP A 262 -1.98 4.06 -7.00
C ASP A 262 -2.05 4.24 -8.52
N VAL A 263 -2.13 5.50 -8.97
CA VAL A 263 -2.29 5.85 -10.38
C VAL A 263 -0.99 5.64 -11.15
N VAL A 264 0.15 6.08 -10.62
CA VAL A 264 1.46 5.92 -11.29
C VAL A 264 1.79 4.42 -11.44
N GLN A 265 1.56 3.63 -10.40
CA GLN A 265 1.82 2.18 -10.42
C GLN A 265 0.94 1.47 -11.44
N ILE A 266 -0.37 1.76 -11.48
CA ILE A 266 -1.25 1.18 -12.51
C ILE A 266 -0.79 1.61 -13.90
N ALA A 267 -0.44 2.87 -14.11
CA ALA A 267 -0.05 3.34 -15.45
C ALA A 267 1.22 2.66 -15.94
N ARG A 268 2.23 2.51 -15.07
CA ARG A 268 3.47 1.81 -15.40
C ARG A 268 3.22 0.34 -15.73
N THR A 269 2.33 -0.32 -15.00
CA THR A 269 2.15 -1.78 -15.08
C THR A 269 1.06 -2.20 -16.07
N ALA A 270 0.05 -1.38 -16.32
CA ALA A 270 -1.07 -1.71 -17.21
C ALA A 270 -0.90 -1.21 -18.66
N ILE A 271 0.14 -0.42 -18.95
CA ILE A 271 0.39 0.08 -20.31
C ILE A 271 0.54 -1.09 -21.30
N PRO A 272 -0.20 -1.10 -22.42
CA PRO A 272 -0.05 -2.12 -23.45
C PRO A 272 1.33 -2.08 -24.13
N ASP A 273 1.85 -3.24 -24.49
CA ASP A 273 3.09 -3.33 -25.25
C ASP A 273 2.99 -2.56 -26.57
N GLY A 274 3.95 -1.65 -26.80
CA GLY A 274 3.98 -0.82 -28.00
C GLY A 274 2.98 0.34 -28.03
N ASP A 275 2.33 0.68 -26.90
CA ASP A 275 1.45 1.84 -26.84
C ASP A 275 2.21 3.15 -27.15
N ALA A 276 1.72 3.93 -28.11
CA ALA A 276 2.35 5.15 -28.58
C ALA A 276 2.49 6.22 -27.49
N ARG A 277 1.72 6.13 -26.40
CA ARG A 277 1.78 7.05 -25.26
C ARG A 277 2.97 6.79 -24.33
N GLY A 278 3.73 5.72 -24.50
CA GLY A 278 4.83 5.36 -23.58
C GLY A 278 5.85 6.48 -23.35
N ALA A 279 6.26 7.19 -24.40
CA ALA A 279 7.18 8.32 -24.26
C ALA A 279 6.56 9.50 -23.48
N ALA A 280 5.31 9.83 -23.77
CA ALA A 280 4.58 10.88 -23.06
C ALA A 280 4.31 10.50 -21.59
N LEU A 281 4.15 9.22 -21.31
CA LEU A 281 3.98 8.68 -19.97
C LEU A 281 5.24 8.88 -19.12
N ASN A 282 6.42 8.58 -19.66
CA ASN A 282 7.69 8.82 -18.96
C ASN A 282 7.90 10.31 -18.64
N ALA A 283 7.64 11.19 -19.61
CA ALA A 283 7.70 12.63 -19.37
C ALA A 283 6.71 13.06 -18.28
N ARG A 284 5.52 12.46 -18.23
CA ARG A 284 4.54 12.76 -17.18
C ARG A 284 4.99 12.28 -15.80
N PHE A 285 5.66 11.13 -15.70
CA PHE A 285 6.23 10.64 -14.44
C PHE A 285 7.36 11.53 -13.94
N ASP A 286 8.21 12.03 -14.84
CA ASP A 286 9.23 13.02 -14.49
C ASP A 286 8.61 14.33 -13.97
N ASP A 287 7.56 14.84 -14.64
CA ASP A 287 6.79 16.01 -14.19
C ASP A 287 6.18 15.76 -12.78
N TYR A 288 5.73 14.53 -12.52
CA TYR A 288 5.14 14.14 -11.23
C TYR A 288 6.18 14.15 -10.11
N ALA A 289 7.34 13.55 -10.39
CA ALA A 289 8.44 13.53 -9.46
C ALA A 289 8.93 14.94 -9.14
N GLY A 290 9.05 15.80 -10.15
CA GLY A 290 9.38 17.22 -9.96
C GLY A 290 8.38 17.92 -9.05
N ALA A 291 7.08 17.78 -9.30
CA ALA A 291 6.05 18.42 -8.49
C ALA A 291 6.02 17.94 -7.02
N ILE A 292 6.31 16.66 -6.75
CA ILE A 292 6.44 16.14 -5.39
C ILE A 292 7.67 16.73 -4.70
N LEU A 293 8.80 16.82 -5.40
CA LEU A 293 10.01 17.44 -4.87
C LEU A 293 9.78 18.91 -4.52
N ASP A 294 9.20 19.68 -5.44
CA ASP A 294 8.83 21.08 -5.23
C ASP A 294 7.90 21.22 -4.00
N PHE A 295 6.92 20.33 -3.85
CA PHE A 295 6.07 20.31 -2.66
C PHE A 295 6.88 20.07 -1.39
N TYR A 296 7.81 19.09 -1.37
CA TYR A 296 8.57 18.75 -0.17
C TYR A 296 9.62 19.78 0.23
N GLU A 297 9.98 20.75 -0.62
CA GLU A 297 10.87 21.85 -0.24
C GLU A 297 10.29 22.69 0.91
N THR A 298 8.97 22.87 0.95
CA THR A 298 8.30 23.72 1.95
C THR A 298 7.08 23.08 2.61
N GLY A 299 6.50 22.04 2.02
CA GLY A 299 5.23 21.42 2.42
C GLY A 299 5.33 20.38 3.53
N LEU A 300 6.55 20.06 4.01
CA LEU A 300 6.75 19.22 5.19
C LEU A 300 6.57 20.03 6.49
N ASP A 301 5.40 20.64 6.65
CA ASP A 301 5.01 21.48 7.78
C ASP A 301 4.07 20.75 8.77
N ASP A 302 3.35 21.47 9.62
CA ASP A 302 2.45 20.86 10.61
C ASP A 302 1.06 20.50 10.08
N THR A 303 0.73 20.94 8.86
CA THR A 303 -0.53 20.63 8.16
C THR A 303 -0.45 19.32 7.38
N TYR A 304 0.76 18.91 6.97
CA TYR A 304 0.99 17.63 6.33
C TYR A 304 1.01 16.49 7.36
N THR A 305 0.23 15.44 7.11
CA THR A 305 0.06 14.31 8.03
C THR A 305 1.04 13.19 7.73
N LEU A 306 1.55 12.52 8.76
CA LEU A 306 2.48 11.38 8.63
C LEU A 306 2.02 10.36 7.60
N HIS A 307 0.76 9.93 7.66
CA HIS A 307 0.22 8.88 6.78
C HIS A 307 0.20 9.24 5.28
N LYS A 308 0.43 10.52 4.93
CA LYS A 308 0.55 10.92 3.53
C LYS A 308 1.96 10.77 2.98
N LEU A 309 2.96 10.88 3.85
CA LEU A 309 4.38 10.92 3.48
C LEU A 309 4.86 9.62 2.80
N PRO A 310 4.54 8.40 3.29
CA PRO A 310 4.94 7.17 2.61
C PRO A 310 4.44 7.11 1.16
N GLY A 311 3.19 7.51 0.91
CA GLY A 311 2.59 7.49 -0.43
C GLY A 311 3.29 8.42 -1.41
N GLY A 312 3.58 9.65 -1.01
CA GLY A 312 4.32 10.59 -1.86
C GLY A 312 5.78 10.16 -2.10
N LEU A 313 6.46 9.64 -1.06
CA LEU A 313 7.80 9.06 -1.22
C LEU A 313 7.78 7.85 -2.17
N ALA A 314 6.84 6.92 -2.01
CA ALA A 314 6.72 5.76 -2.88
C ALA A 314 6.43 6.16 -4.34
N THR A 315 5.66 7.23 -4.55
CA THR A 315 5.42 7.77 -5.89
C THR A 315 6.73 8.22 -6.56
N LEU A 316 7.68 8.81 -5.81
CA LEU A 316 9.01 9.16 -6.35
C LEU A 316 9.78 7.92 -6.81
N HIS A 317 9.73 6.84 -6.03
CA HIS A 317 10.38 5.57 -6.39
C HIS A 317 9.73 4.98 -7.65
N GLU A 318 8.41 4.97 -7.70
CA GLU A 318 7.65 4.44 -8.83
C GLU A 318 7.92 5.23 -10.13
N CYS A 319 7.98 6.56 -10.05
CA CYS A 319 8.35 7.41 -11.18
C CYS A 319 9.79 7.16 -11.64
N ALA A 320 10.72 6.93 -10.71
CA ALA A 320 12.11 6.60 -11.03
C ALA A 320 12.23 5.24 -11.73
N ILE A 321 11.50 4.22 -11.26
CA ILE A 321 11.43 2.90 -11.91
C ILE A 321 10.86 3.03 -13.32
N ALA A 322 9.73 3.73 -13.46
CA ALA A 322 9.08 3.90 -14.75
C ALA A 322 9.97 4.61 -15.78
N SER A 323 10.74 5.59 -15.33
CA SER A 323 11.64 6.38 -16.18
C SER A 323 13.02 5.73 -16.36
N GLY A 324 13.22 4.49 -15.87
CA GLY A 324 14.48 3.76 -16.02
C GLY A 324 15.67 4.38 -15.28
N ARG A 325 15.42 5.18 -14.24
CA ARG A 325 16.47 5.85 -13.46
C ARG A 325 17.11 4.85 -12.51
N THR A 326 18.43 4.94 -12.33
CA THR A 326 19.18 4.13 -11.35
C THR A 326 19.14 4.71 -9.94
N ARG A 327 18.66 5.95 -9.79
CA ARG A 327 18.55 6.69 -8.53
C ARG A 327 17.23 7.45 -8.46
N VAL A 328 16.63 7.52 -7.29
CA VAL A 328 15.44 8.33 -7.02
C VAL A 328 15.84 9.80 -6.88
N PRO A 329 15.27 10.71 -7.70
CA PRO A 329 15.61 12.13 -7.60
C PRO A 329 15.25 12.70 -6.22
N GLY A 330 16.10 13.58 -5.70
CA GLY A 330 15.99 14.17 -4.36
C GLY A 330 16.52 13.29 -3.20
N LEU A 331 16.53 11.97 -3.35
CA LEU A 331 16.99 11.02 -2.32
C LEU A 331 18.37 10.42 -2.61
N ASP A 332 18.72 10.26 -3.89
CA ASP A 332 19.97 9.61 -4.35
C ASP A 332 20.14 8.16 -3.83
N VAL A 333 19.03 7.45 -3.66
CA VAL A 333 18.97 6.02 -3.31
C VAL A 333 18.54 5.20 -4.53
N PRO A 334 18.88 3.90 -4.61
CA PRO A 334 18.30 3.02 -5.62
C PRO A 334 16.77 3.00 -5.51
N PRO A 335 16.02 3.02 -6.63
CA PRO A 335 14.57 2.87 -6.59
C PRO A 335 14.16 1.56 -5.92
N VAL A 336 13.01 1.61 -5.25
CA VAL A 336 12.45 0.49 -4.49
C VAL A 336 11.09 0.21 -5.06
N ASP A 337 10.87 -1.00 -5.57
CA ASP A 337 9.54 -1.45 -5.96
C ASP A 337 8.79 -1.88 -4.70
N ILE A 338 8.16 -0.91 -4.04
CA ILE A 338 7.56 -1.12 -2.73
C ILE A 338 6.39 -2.12 -2.78
N ALA A 339 5.64 -2.15 -3.89
CA ALA A 339 4.55 -3.11 -4.08
C ALA A 339 5.08 -4.55 -4.09
N LYS A 340 6.22 -4.81 -4.75
CA LYS A 340 6.86 -6.14 -4.72
C LYS A 340 7.53 -6.44 -3.39
N GLU A 341 8.24 -5.49 -2.80
CA GLU A 341 9.03 -5.78 -1.60
C GLU A 341 8.15 -5.99 -0.37
N ALA A 342 7.13 -5.15 -0.20
CA ALA A 342 6.25 -5.14 0.96
C ALA A 342 4.96 -5.95 0.75
N HIS A 343 4.60 -6.29 -0.49
CA HIS A 343 3.31 -6.90 -0.89
C HIS A 343 2.07 -6.03 -0.57
N TRP A 344 2.28 -4.77 -0.16
CA TRP A 344 1.26 -3.76 0.18
C TRP A 344 1.95 -2.40 0.44
N ILE A 345 1.24 -1.28 0.33
CA ILE A 345 1.73 0.06 0.74
C ILE A 345 0.74 0.77 1.68
#